data_AF-A0A4R0SNX0-F1
#
_entry.id   AF-A0A4R0SNX0-F1
#
_cell.length_a   1.000
_cell.length_b   1.000
_cell.length_c   1.000
_cell.angle_alpha   90.00
_cell.angle_beta   90.00
_cell.angle_gamma   90.00
#
_symmetry.space_group_name_H-M   'P 1'
#
loop_
_entity.id
_entity.type
_entity.pdbx_description
1 polymer ?
#
loop_
_entity_poly.entity_id
_entity_poly.type
_entity_poly.pdbx_seq_one_letter_code
_entity_poly.pdbx_strand_id
1 'polypeptide(L)'
;MNRPEPRPLPKPLRVLCLFVAALLVCSLGVIVANHQPSTAGDDHGSATDAKQESTGKRKTDSGPRRYAGLEAAGIPVPGDWSQRTTAFPVDTHKDGTRTLSENADGITLHNGSGPIDTALETVDALLDPNGSDDEWRKNVFALLGDDGAGESHPVSDAPRWWWAQRRFRAGSVCSGQYDDKYVNYAYTCTSDGRWEGSDTDAIQSQPFWTTKETSFPIPEGGGPSSTTDPQQTVSQAYNTVLLPMDDGNWHVTVYCPAALDAPLLDKDANELDPDQVKAGDEAYTVISATGYGTVQHPCRTVEVVVGGQKPFWSLRNTQ
;
A
#
# COMPACT_ATOMS: atom_id res chain seq x y z
N MET A 1 12.73 -41.78 -0.31
CA MET A 1 12.04 -41.92 -1.62
C MET A 1 12.79 -41.06 -2.63
N ASN A 2 13.41 -41.67 -3.64
CA ASN A 2 14.20 -40.95 -4.66
C ASN A 2 13.26 -40.25 -5.64
N ARG A 3 13.38 -38.92 -5.76
CA ARG A 3 12.65 -38.09 -6.74
C ARG A 3 13.36 -38.22 -8.10
N PRO A 4 12.65 -38.54 -9.20
CA PRO A 4 13.30 -38.66 -10.51
C PRO A 4 13.72 -37.29 -11.03
N GLU A 5 14.91 -37.22 -11.63
CA GLU A 5 15.46 -36.01 -12.25
C GLU A 5 14.56 -35.45 -13.37
N PRO A 6 14.47 -34.12 -13.53
CA PRO A 6 13.68 -33.50 -14.58
C PRO A 6 14.29 -33.83 -15.95
N ARG A 7 13.49 -34.45 -16.82
CA ARG A 7 13.92 -34.79 -18.18
C ARG A 7 14.17 -33.50 -18.98
N PRO A 8 15.25 -33.46 -19.79
CA PRO A 8 15.54 -32.30 -20.62
C PRO A 8 14.42 -32.08 -21.63
N LEU A 9 13.97 -30.82 -21.75
CA LEU A 9 12.95 -30.40 -22.70
C LEU A 9 13.28 -30.86 -24.13
N PRO A 10 12.27 -31.34 -24.89
CA PRO A 10 12.46 -31.81 -26.26
C PRO A 10 12.96 -30.66 -27.15
N LYS A 11 13.92 -30.98 -28.03
CA LYS A 11 14.60 -30.05 -28.95
C LYS A 11 13.69 -29.02 -29.65
N PRO A 12 12.49 -29.37 -30.18
CA PRO A 12 11.62 -28.37 -30.80
C PRO A 12 11.12 -27.30 -29.82
N LEU A 13 10.88 -27.65 -28.55
CA LEU A 13 10.42 -26.68 -27.54
C LEU A 13 11.53 -25.72 -27.11
N ARG A 14 12.80 -26.19 -27.07
CA ARG A 14 13.95 -25.32 -26.79
C ARG A 14 14.15 -24.27 -27.88
N VAL A 15 13.94 -24.64 -29.14
CA VAL A 15 14.03 -23.69 -30.27
C VAL A 15 12.90 -22.67 -30.22
N LEU A 16 11.68 -23.10 -29.87
CA LEU A 16 10.55 -22.20 -29.68
C LEU A 16 10.81 -21.20 -28.54
N CYS A 17 11.30 -21.66 -27.38
CA CYS A 17 11.62 -20.77 -26.26
C CYS A 17 12.74 -19.76 -26.61
N LEU A 18 13.76 -20.17 -27.37
CA LEU A 18 14.80 -19.26 -27.84
C LEU A 18 14.25 -18.23 -28.84
N PHE A 19 13.31 -18.62 -29.70
CA PHE A 19 12.65 -17.69 -30.62
C PHE A 19 11.78 -16.67 -29.88
N VAL A 20 11.01 -17.10 -28.87
CA VAL A 20 10.20 -16.20 -28.04
C VAL A 20 11.09 -15.25 -27.23
N ALA A 21 12.20 -15.74 -26.68
CA ALA A 21 13.17 -14.90 -25.98
C ALA A 21 13.82 -13.85 -26.91
N ALA A 22 14.18 -14.24 -28.14
CA ALA A 22 14.73 -13.30 -29.12
C ALA A 22 13.72 -12.22 -29.54
N LEU A 23 12.44 -12.58 -29.71
CA LEU A 23 11.38 -11.61 -30.01
C LEU A 23 11.15 -10.62 -28.86
N LEU A 24 11.20 -11.08 -27.60
CA LEU A 24 11.07 -10.22 -26.42
C LEU A 24 12.26 -9.25 -26.26
N VAL A 25 13.49 -9.69 -26.57
CA VAL A 25 14.67 -8.80 -26.55
C VAL A 25 14.59 -7.76 -27.66
N CYS A 26 14.11 -8.14 -28.84
CA CYS A 26 13.93 -7.21 -29.96
C CYS A 26 12.81 -6.18 -29.70
N SER A 27 11.73 -6.52 -29.00
CA SER A 27 10.66 -5.56 -28.67
C SER A 27 11.05 -4.59 -27.54
N LEU A 28 11.85 -5.04 -26.56
CA LEU A 28 12.37 -4.18 -25.49
C LEU A 28 13.51 -3.24 -25.96
N GLY A 29 14.29 -3.64 -26.97
CA GLY A 29 15.37 -2.81 -27.52
C GLY A 29 14.92 -1.57 -28.31
N VAL A 30 13.64 -1.47 -28.67
CA VAL A 30 13.08 -0.34 -29.45
C VAL A 30 12.59 0.81 -28.55
N ILE A 31 12.44 0.61 -27.23
CA ILE A 31 11.94 1.63 -26.30
C ILE A 31 13.07 2.50 -25.68
N VAL A 32 14.34 2.12 -25.85
CA VAL A 32 15.48 2.82 -25.20
C VAL A 32 16.28 3.74 -26.16
N ALA A 33 15.86 3.89 -27.42
CA ALA A 33 16.64 4.64 -28.42
C ALA A 33 16.22 6.10 -28.67
N ASN A 34 15.39 6.74 -27.82
CA ASN A 34 14.92 8.11 -28.10
C ASN A 34 15.11 9.17 -26.98
N HIS A 35 16.08 9.00 -26.10
CA HIS A 35 16.54 10.09 -25.23
C HIS A 35 18.03 10.40 -25.49
N GLN A 36 18.29 11.34 -26.40
CA GLN A 36 19.55 12.09 -26.46
C GLN A 36 19.34 13.45 -25.78
N PRO A 37 20.11 13.79 -24.74
CA PRO A 37 20.40 15.18 -24.38
C PRO A 37 21.76 15.58 -24.96
N SER A 38 21.74 16.47 -25.95
CA SER A 38 22.92 17.19 -26.42
C SER A 38 23.37 18.20 -25.36
N THR A 39 24.61 18.12 -24.90
CA THR A 39 25.28 19.25 -24.24
C THR A 39 26.68 19.42 -24.83
N ALA A 40 26.85 20.50 -25.60
CA ALA A 40 28.13 21.11 -25.91
C ALA A 40 28.28 22.33 -24.99
N GLY A 41 29.46 22.48 -24.38
CA GLY A 41 29.80 23.63 -23.54
C GLY A 41 30.08 24.90 -24.34
N ASP A 42 30.06 26.03 -23.66
CA ASP A 42 31.11 27.05 -23.69
C ASP A 42 30.81 28.20 -22.69
N ASP A 43 31.88 28.94 -22.41
CA ASP A 43 32.21 29.69 -21.19
C ASP A 43 31.64 31.12 -21.03
N HIS A 44 31.66 31.56 -19.76
CA HIS A 44 31.92 32.91 -19.21
C HIS A 44 31.49 34.20 -19.94
N GLY A 45 30.79 35.10 -19.19
CA GLY A 45 31.12 36.54 -19.19
C GLY A 45 29.99 37.59 -19.11
N SER A 46 29.77 38.11 -17.89
CA SER A 46 29.62 39.55 -17.52
C SER A 46 28.41 40.43 -17.93
N ALA A 47 27.86 41.06 -16.88
CA ALA A 47 27.32 42.44 -16.76
C ALA A 47 25.86 42.81 -17.14
N THR A 48 25.08 43.06 -16.06
CA THR A 48 24.13 44.16 -15.78
C THR A 48 23.16 44.68 -16.86
N ASP A 49 21.85 44.59 -16.60
CA ASP A 49 21.04 45.78 -16.22
C ASP A 49 19.62 45.42 -15.73
N ALA A 50 19.04 46.35 -14.96
CA ALA A 50 17.93 46.21 -14.03
C ALA A 50 16.52 45.91 -14.61
N LYS A 51 15.72 45.10 -13.88
CA LYS A 51 14.42 45.54 -13.35
C LYS A 51 13.85 44.57 -12.31
N GLN A 52 13.43 45.17 -11.20
CA GLN A 52 12.81 44.58 -10.03
C GLN A 52 11.42 44.01 -10.36
N GLU A 53 11.23 42.71 -10.17
CA GLU A 53 9.91 42.10 -10.03
C GLU A 53 9.97 41.04 -8.94
N SER A 54 9.05 41.16 -7.98
CA SER A 54 9.05 40.45 -6.72
C SER A 54 8.76 38.96 -6.91
N THR A 55 9.77 38.12 -6.71
CA THR A 55 9.56 36.72 -6.36
C THR A 55 10.39 36.42 -5.13
N GLY A 56 9.74 36.53 -3.97
CA GLY A 56 10.29 36.01 -2.73
C GLY A 56 10.63 34.54 -2.94
N LYS A 57 11.93 34.21 -2.89
CA LYS A 57 12.40 32.85 -2.66
C LYS A 57 11.58 32.29 -1.49
N ARG A 58 10.72 31.31 -1.78
CA ARG A 58 10.09 30.51 -0.75
C ARG A 58 11.24 29.87 0.01
N LYS A 59 11.51 30.40 1.22
CA LYS A 59 12.25 29.70 2.24
C LYS A 59 11.70 28.28 2.27
N THR A 60 12.58 27.31 2.17
CA THR A 60 12.34 25.98 2.72
C THR A 60 12.04 26.19 4.19
N ASP A 61 10.76 26.34 4.52
CA ASP A 61 10.31 26.33 5.90
C ASP A 61 10.64 24.94 6.44
N SER A 62 11.62 24.91 7.33
CA SER A 62 11.86 23.82 8.26
C SER A 62 10.66 23.72 9.20
N GLY A 63 9.58 23.13 8.72
CA GLY A 63 8.57 22.53 9.60
C GLY A 63 9.19 21.39 10.42
N PRO A 64 8.50 20.87 11.45
CA PRO A 64 8.95 19.66 12.13
C PRO A 64 9.24 18.58 11.10
N ARG A 65 10.36 17.85 11.27
CA ARG A 65 10.76 16.77 10.36
C ARG A 65 9.62 15.76 10.33
N ARG A 66 8.80 15.81 9.28
CA ARG A 66 7.66 14.91 9.08
C ARG A 66 8.27 13.52 8.85
N TYR A 67 7.87 12.53 9.64
CA TYR A 67 8.35 11.15 9.59
C TYR A 67 9.70 10.83 10.26
N ALA A 68 9.98 11.43 11.43
CA ALA A 68 11.26 11.23 12.14
C ALA A 68 11.50 9.77 12.58
N GLY A 69 10.46 9.01 12.92
CA GLY A 69 10.55 7.60 13.29
C GLY A 69 10.86 6.72 12.07
N LEU A 70 10.21 6.97 10.94
CA LEU A 70 10.51 6.25 9.69
C LEU A 70 11.94 6.50 9.23
N GLU A 71 12.37 7.76 9.24
CA GLU A 71 13.76 8.15 8.91
C GLU A 71 14.77 7.46 9.82
N ALA A 72 14.52 7.42 11.14
CA ALA A 72 15.41 6.79 12.11
C ALA A 72 15.51 5.26 11.92
N ALA A 73 14.42 4.63 11.47
CA ALA A 73 14.38 3.20 11.20
C ALA A 73 14.88 2.83 9.79
N GLY A 74 15.08 3.81 8.90
CA GLY A 74 15.44 3.57 7.50
C GLY A 74 14.26 3.08 6.65
N ILE A 75 13.03 3.34 7.08
CA ILE A 75 11.82 3.05 6.30
C ILE A 75 11.64 4.18 5.27
N PRO A 76 11.37 3.86 3.98
CA PRO A 76 11.03 4.88 2.99
C PRO A 76 9.85 5.75 3.46
N VAL A 77 10.02 7.08 3.38
CA VAL A 77 8.95 8.02 3.76
C VAL A 77 7.82 8.02 2.73
N PRO A 78 6.54 8.15 3.14
CA PRO A 78 5.39 8.20 2.24
C PRO A 78 5.50 9.26 1.13
N GLY A 79 4.90 8.98 -0.02
CA GLY A 79 4.88 9.83 -1.21
C GLY A 79 4.11 9.16 -2.36
N ASP A 80 4.41 9.51 -3.61
CA ASP A 80 3.70 8.94 -4.78
C ASP A 80 3.74 7.39 -4.80
N TRP A 81 4.81 6.77 -4.29
CA TRP A 81 4.99 5.31 -4.27
C TRP A 81 4.02 4.59 -3.31
N SER A 82 3.58 5.25 -2.23
CA SER A 82 2.70 4.68 -1.21
C SER A 82 1.23 4.83 -1.57
N GLN A 83 0.91 5.69 -2.54
CA GLN A 83 -0.43 5.89 -3.09
C GLN A 83 -0.72 4.80 -4.13
N ARG A 84 -1.38 3.74 -3.69
CA ARG A 84 -1.65 2.54 -4.51
C ARG A 84 -3.13 2.21 -4.70
N THR A 85 -4.03 3.09 -4.25
CA THR A 85 -5.47 2.90 -4.47
C THR A 85 -5.83 3.40 -5.86
N THR A 86 -6.24 2.49 -6.73
CA THR A 86 -6.73 2.82 -8.07
C THR A 86 -8.25 2.95 -8.06
N ALA A 87 -8.78 4.06 -8.58
CA ALA A 87 -10.19 4.27 -8.84
C ALA A 87 -10.46 4.28 -10.35
N PHE A 88 -11.60 3.73 -10.73
CA PHE A 88 -12.01 3.55 -12.13
C PHE A 88 -13.14 4.51 -12.47
N PRO A 89 -13.11 5.12 -13.67
CA PRO A 89 -14.19 6.01 -14.11
C PRO A 89 -15.55 5.31 -14.18
N VAL A 90 -16.60 6.04 -13.81
CA VAL A 90 -17.99 5.58 -13.84
C VAL A 90 -18.78 6.47 -14.81
N ASP A 91 -19.34 5.85 -15.84
CA ASP A 91 -20.24 6.50 -16.77
C ASP A 91 -21.65 6.55 -16.18
N THR A 92 -22.14 7.76 -15.93
CA THR A 92 -23.55 7.98 -15.54
C THR A 92 -24.39 8.25 -16.79
N HIS A 93 -25.41 7.41 -17.02
CA HIS A 93 -26.32 7.52 -18.14
C HIS A 93 -27.46 8.51 -17.86
N LYS A 94 -28.14 8.98 -18.91
CA LYS A 94 -29.23 9.96 -18.78
C LYS A 94 -30.43 9.46 -17.96
N ASP A 95 -30.58 8.14 -17.85
CA ASP A 95 -31.62 7.49 -17.05
C ASP A 95 -31.19 7.27 -15.58
N GLY A 96 -29.99 7.74 -15.20
CA GLY A 96 -29.43 7.61 -13.86
C GLY A 96 -28.71 6.28 -13.60
N THR A 97 -28.70 5.35 -14.56
CA THR A 97 -27.92 4.11 -14.44
C THR A 97 -26.43 4.42 -14.52
N ARG A 98 -25.61 3.57 -13.87
CA ARG A 98 -24.15 3.74 -13.81
C ARG A 98 -23.44 2.49 -14.24
N THR A 99 -22.39 2.66 -15.04
CA THR A 99 -21.55 1.55 -15.52
C THR A 99 -20.09 1.93 -15.37
N LEU A 100 -19.26 0.96 -15.00
CA LEU A 100 -17.81 1.14 -15.07
C LEU A 100 -17.40 1.41 -16.51
N SER A 101 -16.53 2.39 -16.71
CA SER A 101 -15.98 2.67 -18.03
C SER A 101 -14.86 1.66 -18.31
N GLU A 102 -15.24 0.48 -18.82
CA GLU A 102 -14.35 -0.69 -18.97
C GLU A 102 -13.11 -0.44 -19.86
N ASN A 103 -13.11 0.63 -20.65
CA ASN A 103 -12.01 1.00 -21.55
C ASN A 103 -11.19 2.21 -21.07
N ALA A 104 -11.53 2.80 -19.92
CA ALA A 104 -10.84 3.95 -19.40
C ALA A 104 -9.76 3.53 -18.39
N ASP A 105 -8.60 4.19 -18.45
CA ASP A 105 -7.54 3.98 -17.47
C ASP A 105 -8.01 4.45 -16.08
N GLY A 106 -7.66 3.67 -15.06
CA GLY A 106 -7.88 4.07 -13.68
C GLY A 106 -6.98 5.25 -13.27
N ILE A 107 -7.40 6.00 -12.26
CA ILE A 107 -6.60 7.03 -11.62
C ILE A 107 -6.08 6.52 -10.28
N THR A 108 -4.90 6.98 -9.89
CA THR A 108 -4.44 6.83 -8.52
C THR A 108 -5.15 7.88 -7.67
N LEU A 109 -5.81 7.45 -6.60
CA LEU A 109 -6.40 8.37 -5.64
C LEU A 109 -5.29 9.01 -4.80
N HIS A 110 -5.25 10.33 -4.83
CA HIS A 110 -4.40 11.15 -3.99
C HIS A 110 -5.25 11.72 -2.84
N ASN A 111 -4.61 12.13 -1.74
CA ASN A 111 -5.25 12.84 -0.62
C ASN A 111 -6.30 12.09 0.22
N GLY A 112 -6.53 10.80 -0.04
CA GLY A 112 -7.23 9.91 0.88
C GLY A 112 -6.22 9.13 1.71
N SER A 113 -6.50 8.90 3.00
CA SER A 113 -5.67 8.09 3.90
C SER A 113 -5.61 6.65 3.42
N GLY A 114 -4.78 6.38 2.41
CA GLY A 114 -4.60 5.05 1.86
C GLY A 114 -4.07 4.09 2.92
N PRO A 115 -4.27 2.77 2.75
CA PRO A 115 -3.80 1.79 3.72
C PRO A 115 -2.33 1.92 4.10
N ILE A 116 -1.45 2.15 3.11
CA ILE A 116 0.00 2.27 3.32
C ILE A 116 0.34 3.58 4.06
N ASP A 117 -0.22 4.72 3.63
CA ASP A 117 0.04 6.00 4.29
C ASP A 117 -0.42 5.97 5.76
N THR A 118 -1.60 5.42 6.02
CA THR A 118 -2.17 5.25 7.36
C THR A 118 -1.29 4.35 8.23
N ALA A 119 -0.85 3.21 7.69
CA ALA A 119 0.05 2.31 8.40
C ALA A 119 1.39 2.98 8.74
N LEU A 120 1.96 3.71 7.79
CA LEU A 120 3.25 4.37 7.96
C LEU A 120 3.19 5.55 8.92
N GLU A 121 2.06 6.27 9.01
CA GLU A 121 1.85 7.30 10.02
C GLU A 121 1.86 6.70 11.45
N THR A 122 1.18 5.57 11.66
CA THR A 122 1.22 4.87 12.96
C THR A 122 2.60 4.32 13.27
N VAL A 123 3.28 3.72 12.28
CA VAL A 123 4.64 3.19 12.45
C VAL A 123 5.64 4.30 12.73
N ASP A 124 5.48 5.49 12.13
CA ASP A 124 6.31 6.65 12.42
C ASP A 124 6.23 7.02 13.90
N ALA A 125 5.01 7.16 14.44
CA ALA A 125 4.81 7.49 15.85
C ALA A 125 5.39 6.42 16.79
N LEU A 126 5.24 5.13 16.45
CA LEU A 126 5.83 4.03 17.22
C LEU A 126 7.35 4.11 17.27
N LEU A 127 7.97 4.46 16.14
CA LEU A 127 9.43 4.46 15.97
C LEU A 127 10.08 5.80 16.32
N ASP A 128 9.32 6.86 16.63
CA ASP A 128 9.85 8.19 16.90
C ASP A 128 10.83 8.18 18.10
N PRO A 129 12.13 8.43 17.85
CA PRO A 129 13.12 8.45 18.92
C PRO A 129 13.07 9.74 19.77
N ASN A 130 12.21 10.71 19.42
CA ASN A 130 12.19 12.04 20.02
C ASN A 130 11.00 12.26 20.96
N GLY A 131 11.09 13.27 21.82
CA GLY A 131 10.01 13.62 22.76
C GLY A 131 9.98 12.75 24.02
N SER A 132 9.16 13.14 24.98
CA SER A 132 8.99 12.41 26.24
C SER A 132 8.18 11.11 26.08
N ASP A 133 8.30 10.18 27.02
CA ASP A 133 7.54 8.92 26.97
C ASP A 133 6.03 9.14 27.04
N ASP A 134 5.59 10.18 27.75
CA ASP A 134 4.18 10.56 27.82
C ASP A 134 3.66 11.10 26.48
N GLU A 135 4.44 11.93 25.80
CA GLU A 135 4.11 12.44 24.46
C GLU A 135 4.10 11.31 23.43
N TRP A 136 5.14 10.47 23.42
CA TRP A 136 5.20 9.30 22.55
C TRP A 136 3.99 8.40 22.73
N ARG A 137 3.70 8.03 23.98
CA ARG A 137 2.56 7.17 24.32
C ARG A 137 1.24 7.79 23.87
N LYS A 138 1.05 9.09 24.12
CA LYS A 138 -0.15 9.83 23.70
C LYS A 138 -0.28 9.82 22.16
N ASN A 139 0.80 10.03 21.43
CA ASN A 139 0.79 10.07 19.97
C ASN A 139 0.48 8.69 19.38
N VAL A 140 1.10 7.63 19.89
CA VAL A 140 0.83 6.25 19.45
C VAL A 140 -0.63 5.88 19.66
N PHE A 141 -1.18 6.11 20.85
CA PHE A 141 -2.58 5.77 21.14
C PHE A 141 -3.60 6.68 20.44
N ALA A 142 -3.20 7.87 19.98
CA ALA A 142 -4.09 8.74 19.20
C ALA A 142 -4.30 8.27 17.77
N LEU A 143 -3.39 7.43 17.23
CA LEU A 143 -3.45 6.91 15.86
C LEU A 143 -4.11 5.52 15.76
N LEU A 144 -4.25 4.84 16.89
CA LEU A 144 -4.91 3.55 16.97
C LEU A 144 -6.39 3.74 17.25
N GLY A 145 -7.22 3.13 16.41
CA GLY A 145 -8.66 3.15 16.56
C GLY A 145 -9.24 1.75 16.74
N ASP A 146 -10.51 1.71 17.09
CA ASP A 146 -11.28 0.47 17.17
C ASP A 146 -11.38 -0.19 15.78
N ASP A 147 -11.61 -1.49 15.70
CA ASP A 147 -11.91 -2.15 14.45
C ASP A 147 -13.36 -1.91 13.98
N GLY A 148 -13.77 -2.58 12.89
CA GLY A 148 -15.12 -2.44 12.35
C GLY A 148 -16.23 -2.90 13.30
N ALA A 149 -15.92 -3.75 14.29
CA ALA A 149 -16.87 -4.17 15.33
C ALA A 149 -16.83 -3.27 16.58
N GLY A 150 -15.95 -2.26 16.62
CA GLY A 150 -15.79 -1.38 17.78
C GLY A 150 -14.84 -1.94 18.84
N GLU A 151 -14.01 -2.93 18.48
CA GLU A 151 -13.04 -3.53 19.41
C GLU A 151 -11.65 -2.91 19.24
N SER A 152 -11.02 -2.51 20.36
CA SER A 152 -9.64 -2.04 20.38
C SER A 152 -8.67 -3.21 20.51
N HIS A 153 -7.59 -3.22 19.72
CA HIS A 153 -6.54 -4.23 19.83
C HIS A 153 -5.31 -3.71 20.58
N PRO A 154 -4.69 -4.50 21.46
CA PRO A 154 -3.52 -4.06 22.21
C PRO A 154 -2.29 -3.89 21.30
N VAL A 155 -1.53 -2.82 21.53
CA VAL A 155 -0.16 -2.70 21.01
C VAL A 155 0.75 -3.63 21.79
N SER A 156 1.78 -4.18 21.13
CA SER A 156 2.84 -4.92 21.82
C SER A 156 3.41 -4.08 22.97
N ASP A 157 3.56 -4.70 24.15
CA ASP A 157 4.05 -4.08 25.38
C ASP A 157 5.57 -3.83 25.40
N ALA A 158 6.20 -3.82 24.21
CA ALA A 158 7.62 -3.59 24.07
C ALA A 158 8.01 -2.19 24.59
N PRO A 159 9.13 -2.09 25.33
CA PRO A 159 9.57 -0.81 25.90
C PRO A 159 10.05 0.14 24.80
N ARG A 160 9.97 1.45 25.04
CA ARG A 160 10.32 2.48 24.04
C ARG A 160 11.71 2.32 23.41
N TRP A 161 12.72 1.97 24.21
CA TRP A 161 14.07 1.75 23.69
C TRP A 161 14.13 0.61 22.65
N TRP A 162 13.24 -0.37 22.76
CA TRP A 162 13.14 -1.48 21.83
C TRP A 162 12.53 -1.03 20.50
N TRP A 163 11.53 -0.15 20.52
CA TRP A 163 10.96 0.45 19.31
C TRP A 163 12.00 1.31 18.58
N ALA A 164 12.69 2.20 19.29
CA ALA A 164 13.65 3.14 18.69
C ALA A 164 14.87 2.47 18.02
N GLN A 165 15.19 1.22 18.37
CA GLN A 165 16.29 0.46 17.76
C GLN A 165 15.87 -0.39 16.55
N ARG A 166 14.58 -0.48 16.23
CA ARG A 166 14.10 -1.28 15.08
C ARG A 166 14.59 -0.69 13.77
N ARG A 167 14.93 -1.55 12.83
CA ARG A 167 15.46 -1.15 11.53
C ARG A 167 14.73 -1.87 10.41
N PHE A 168 14.39 -1.12 9.37
CA PHE A 168 13.86 -1.67 8.15
C PHE A 168 14.88 -2.56 7.45
N ARG A 169 14.42 -3.69 6.89
CA ARG A 169 15.24 -4.64 6.14
C ARG A 169 14.45 -5.21 4.97
N ALA A 170 14.31 -4.44 3.88
CA ALA A 170 13.62 -4.90 2.66
C ALA A 170 13.98 -6.34 2.24
N GLY A 171 15.28 -6.66 2.20
CA GLY A 171 15.78 -7.97 1.81
C GLY A 171 15.36 -9.15 2.70
N SER A 172 14.80 -8.90 3.90
CA SER A 172 14.37 -9.97 4.82
C SER A 172 12.92 -10.41 4.62
N VAL A 173 12.13 -9.78 3.75
CA VAL A 173 10.70 -10.09 3.59
C VAL A 173 10.41 -11.57 3.31
N CYS A 174 11.27 -12.22 2.53
CA CYS A 174 11.19 -13.65 2.18
C CYS A 174 11.96 -14.57 3.15
N SER A 175 12.79 -14.01 4.04
CA SER A 175 13.74 -14.79 4.84
C SER A 175 13.00 -15.64 5.87
N GLY A 176 13.11 -16.97 5.75
CA GLY A 176 12.42 -17.91 6.64
C GLY A 176 10.89 -17.91 6.51
N GLN A 177 10.35 -17.26 5.49
CA GLN A 177 8.91 -17.06 5.26
C GLN A 177 8.54 -17.26 3.77
N TYR A 178 9.42 -17.85 2.95
CA TYR A 178 9.19 -18.00 1.50
C TYR A 178 8.07 -19.00 1.16
N ASP A 179 7.67 -19.86 2.10
CA ASP A 179 6.49 -20.73 2.00
C ASP A 179 5.27 -20.13 2.72
N ASP A 180 5.41 -18.91 3.23
CA ASP A 180 4.31 -18.19 3.85
C ASP A 180 3.35 -17.70 2.77
N LYS A 181 2.08 -18.12 2.85
CA LYS A 181 1.07 -17.70 1.88
C LYS A 181 0.86 -16.18 1.88
N TYR A 182 0.88 -15.54 3.05
CA TYR A 182 0.70 -14.09 3.16
C TYR A 182 1.86 -13.32 2.55
N VAL A 183 3.08 -13.88 2.62
CA VAL A 183 4.23 -13.31 1.90
C VAL A 183 4.09 -13.58 0.40
N ASN A 184 3.78 -14.82 -0.01
CA ASN A 184 3.66 -15.17 -1.42
C ASN A 184 2.51 -14.50 -2.17
N TYR A 185 1.47 -14.04 -1.48
CA TYR A 185 0.39 -13.28 -2.12
C TYR A 185 0.87 -11.89 -2.57
N ALA A 186 1.69 -11.23 -1.76
CA ALA A 186 2.14 -9.86 -2.02
C ALA A 186 3.54 -9.79 -2.67
N TYR A 187 4.35 -10.85 -2.53
CA TYR A 187 5.76 -10.85 -2.93
C TYR A 187 6.09 -12.05 -3.81
N THR A 188 6.97 -11.82 -4.78
CA THR A 188 7.61 -12.89 -5.54
C THR A 188 8.99 -13.16 -4.96
N CYS A 189 9.09 -14.17 -4.09
CA CYS A 189 10.37 -14.63 -3.56
C CYS A 189 11.10 -15.51 -4.59
N THR A 190 12.43 -15.39 -4.68
CA THR A 190 13.25 -16.29 -5.49
C THR A 190 13.19 -17.71 -4.93
N SER A 191 13.61 -18.70 -5.72
CA SER A 191 13.61 -20.11 -5.30
C SER A 191 14.53 -20.42 -4.12
N ASP A 192 15.53 -19.57 -3.87
CA ASP A 192 16.41 -19.61 -2.70
C ASP A 192 15.95 -18.70 -1.55
N GLY A 193 14.71 -18.19 -1.61
CA GLY A 193 14.06 -17.47 -0.52
C GLY A 193 14.54 -16.02 -0.34
N ARG A 194 15.05 -15.39 -1.41
CA ARG A 194 15.50 -13.99 -1.41
C ARG A 194 14.45 -13.07 -2.05
N TRP A 195 14.48 -11.81 -1.63
CA TRP A 195 13.76 -10.71 -2.26
C TRP A 195 14.72 -9.87 -3.09
N GLU A 196 14.30 -9.48 -4.30
CA GLU A 196 15.14 -8.73 -5.25
C GLU A 196 14.50 -7.40 -5.72
N GLY A 197 13.39 -6.97 -5.11
CA GLY A 197 12.75 -5.69 -5.40
C GLY A 197 13.36 -4.50 -4.66
N SER A 198 12.81 -3.30 -4.91
CA SER A 198 13.24 -2.08 -4.21
C SER A 198 12.75 -2.02 -2.76
N ASP A 199 13.27 -1.06 -1.99
CA ASP A 199 12.84 -0.81 -0.61
C ASP A 199 11.36 -0.42 -0.53
N THR A 200 10.86 0.39 -1.46
CA THR A 200 9.44 0.77 -1.52
C THR A 200 8.54 -0.37 -2.00
N ASP A 201 9.06 -1.29 -2.82
CA ASP A 201 8.34 -2.49 -3.24
C ASP A 201 8.29 -3.56 -2.15
N ALA A 202 9.21 -3.50 -1.19
CA ALA A 202 9.23 -4.38 -0.02
C ALA A 202 8.16 -4.02 1.03
N ILE A 203 7.45 -2.91 0.86
CA ILE A 203 6.27 -2.53 1.65
C ILE A 203 5.04 -2.73 0.76
N GLN A 204 4.16 -3.66 1.15
CA GLN A 204 2.98 -4.03 0.37
C GLN A 204 1.75 -4.19 1.25
N SER A 205 0.60 -3.81 0.71
CA SER A 205 -0.70 -4.26 1.18
C SER A 205 -0.92 -5.74 0.83
N GLN A 206 -1.59 -6.46 1.70
CA GLN A 206 -2.15 -7.77 1.35
C GLN A 206 -3.18 -7.60 0.24
N PRO A 207 -3.09 -8.34 -0.88
CA PRO A 207 -3.89 -8.04 -2.06
C PRO A 207 -5.31 -8.60 -2.00
N PHE A 208 -5.60 -9.57 -1.11
CA PHE A 208 -6.87 -10.29 -1.12
C PHE A 208 -7.15 -11.01 0.22
N TRP A 209 -8.42 -11.08 0.62
CA TRP A 209 -8.89 -11.84 1.78
C TRP A 209 -9.77 -13.02 1.38
N THR A 210 -9.61 -14.16 2.07
CA THR A 210 -10.42 -15.37 1.81
C THR A 210 -11.10 -15.83 3.09
N THR A 211 -12.37 -16.27 3.00
CA THR A 211 -13.12 -16.76 4.17
C THR A 211 -12.53 -18.03 4.81
N LYS A 212 -11.57 -18.69 4.14
CA LYS A 212 -10.87 -19.87 4.68
C LYS A 212 -9.64 -19.51 5.51
N GLU A 213 -9.11 -18.30 5.35
CA GLU A 213 -7.81 -17.89 5.90
C GLU A 213 -7.91 -16.64 6.80
N THR A 214 -9.09 -16.02 6.88
CA THR A 214 -9.36 -14.80 7.66
C THR A 214 -10.61 -14.93 8.52
N SER A 215 -10.58 -14.29 9.69
CA SER A 215 -11.72 -14.14 10.60
C SER A 215 -11.73 -12.74 11.18
N PHE A 216 -12.33 -11.80 10.47
CA PHE A 216 -12.53 -10.43 10.92
C PHE A 216 -13.77 -10.31 11.83
N PRO A 217 -13.75 -9.44 12.85
CA PRO A 217 -14.89 -9.11 13.68
C PRO A 217 -16.10 -8.67 12.87
N ILE A 218 -17.28 -9.16 13.29
CA ILE A 218 -18.56 -8.86 12.66
C ILE A 218 -19.28 -7.85 13.57
N PRO A 219 -19.67 -6.66 13.06
CA PRO A 219 -20.36 -5.66 13.87
C PRO A 219 -21.71 -6.17 14.39
N GLU A 220 -22.08 -5.79 15.63
CA GLU A 220 -23.39 -6.12 16.18
C GLU A 220 -24.53 -5.48 15.37
N GLY A 221 -25.57 -6.26 15.07
CA GLY A 221 -26.78 -5.77 14.38
C GLY A 221 -26.64 -5.45 12.89
N GLY A 222 -25.45 -5.63 12.30
CA GLY A 222 -25.13 -5.24 10.92
C GLY A 222 -24.65 -6.37 10.00
N GLY A 223 -24.84 -7.64 10.38
CA GLY A 223 -24.43 -8.76 9.54
C GLY A 223 -25.28 -8.88 8.26
N PRO A 224 -24.70 -9.23 7.09
CA PRO A 224 -25.46 -9.62 5.92
C PRO A 224 -26.42 -10.80 6.24
N SER A 225 -27.35 -11.07 5.33
CA SER A 225 -28.29 -12.20 5.41
C SER A 225 -27.64 -13.44 6.03
N SER A 226 -28.36 -14.16 6.91
CA SER A 226 -27.91 -15.41 7.53
C SER A 226 -27.57 -16.52 6.51
N THR A 227 -27.84 -16.30 5.22
CA THR A 227 -27.52 -17.20 4.11
C THR A 227 -26.17 -16.92 3.45
N THR A 228 -25.52 -15.81 3.79
CA THR A 228 -24.24 -15.39 3.23
C THR A 228 -23.21 -15.32 4.34
N ASP A 229 -22.02 -15.87 4.10
CA ASP A 229 -20.91 -15.74 5.03
C ASP A 229 -20.53 -14.25 5.17
N PRO A 230 -20.68 -13.65 6.38
CA PRO A 230 -20.40 -12.23 6.60
C PRO A 230 -18.96 -11.85 6.28
N GLN A 231 -18.02 -12.79 6.33
CA GLN A 231 -16.62 -12.56 5.95
C GLN A 231 -16.47 -12.15 4.48
N GLN A 232 -17.42 -12.47 3.60
CA GLN A 232 -17.41 -12.00 2.21
C GLN A 232 -17.57 -10.48 2.09
N THR A 233 -18.16 -9.84 3.10
CA THR A 233 -18.39 -8.39 3.13
C THR A 233 -17.43 -7.70 4.09
N VAL A 234 -17.38 -8.13 5.36
CA VAL A 234 -16.64 -7.37 6.39
C VAL A 234 -15.13 -7.32 6.12
N SER A 235 -14.55 -8.35 5.48
CA SER A 235 -13.13 -8.38 5.13
C SER A 235 -12.75 -7.30 4.13
N GLN A 236 -13.68 -6.85 3.27
CA GLN A 236 -13.43 -5.83 2.26
C GLN A 236 -13.08 -4.48 2.86
N ALA A 237 -13.45 -4.23 4.11
CA ALA A 237 -13.07 -3.01 4.82
C ALA A 237 -11.65 -3.04 5.38
N TYR A 238 -10.99 -4.19 5.40
CA TYR A 238 -9.66 -4.31 6.02
C TYR A 238 -8.57 -4.36 4.97
N ASN A 239 -7.40 -3.86 5.34
CA ASN A 239 -6.15 -4.09 4.63
C ASN A 239 -5.05 -4.37 5.66
N THR A 240 -3.96 -4.99 5.25
CA THR A 240 -2.80 -5.20 6.10
C THR A 240 -1.55 -4.85 5.34
N VAL A 241 -0.80 -3.91 5.88
CA VAL A 241 0.46 -3.47 5.31
C VAL A 241 1.58 -4.27 5.96
N LEU A 242 2.36 -4.96 5.14
CA LEU A 242 3.52 -5.70 5.58
C LEU A 242 4.76 -4.81 5.51
N LEU A 243 5.52 -4.75 6.61
CA LEU A 243 6.79 -4.02 6.70
C LEU A 243 7.89 -5.00 7.16
N PRO A 244 8.88 -5.34 6.32
CA PRO A 244 9.99 -6.20 6.73
C PRO A 244 10.96 -5.44 7.64
N MET A 245 11.01 -5.85 8.90
CA MET A 245 11.87 -5.27 9.94
C MET A 245 12.96 -6.26 10.35
N ASP A 246 13.95 -5.76 11.09
CA ASP A 246 15.11 -6.52 11.56
C ASP A 246 14.80 -7.67 12.51
N ASP A 247 13.61 -7.68 13.10
CA ASP A 247 13.07 -8.73 13.96
C ASP A 247 11.97 -9.57 13.31
N GLY A 248 11.71 -9.38 12.02
CA GLY A 248 10.72 -10.11 11.24
C GLY A 248 9.71 -9.19 10.56
N ASN A 249 8.81 -9.78 9.79
CA ASN A 249 7.77 -9.02 9.10
C ASN A 249 6.76 -8.48 10.13
N TRP A 250 6.57 -7.17 10.11
CA TRP A 250 5.50 -6.51 10.84
C TRP A 250 4.25 -6.49 9.96
N HIS A 251 3.10 -6.60 10.61
CA HIS A 251 1.80 -6.53 9.97
C HIS A 251 1.02 -5.39 10.63
N VAL A 252 0.69 -4.37 9.85
CA VAL A 252 -0.11 -3.24 10.31
C VAL A 252 -1.50 -3.41 9.70
N THR A 253 -2.46 -3.84 10.51
CA THR A 253 -3.85 -3.98 10.08
C THR A 253 -4.51 -2.60 10.12
N VAL A 254 -5.15 -2.23 9.02
CA VAL A 254 -5.91 -0.99 8.88
C VAL A 254 -7.35 -1.29 8.53
N TYR A 255 -8.27 -0.53 9.12
CA TYR A 255 -9.69 -0.55 8.82
C TYR A 255 -10.05 0.69 8.00
N CYS A 256 -10.71 0.46 6.88
CA CYS A 256 -10.97 1.40 5.81
C CYS A 256 -12.44 1.23 5.35
N PRO A 257 -13.38 1.90 6.03
CA PRO A 257 -14.81 1.60 5.92
C PRO A 257 -15.43 1.98 4.58
N ALA A 258 -14.84 2.90 3.81
CA ALA A 258 -15.40 3.34 2.53
C ALA A 258 -15.62 2.19 1.53
N ALA A 259 -14.83 1.12 1.63
CA ALA A 259 -14.99 -0.06 0.78
C ALA A 259 -16.33 -0.78 0.96
N LEU A 260 -17.00 -0.64 2.11
CA LEU A 260 -18.29 -1.27 2.37
C LEU A 260 -19.43 -0.59 1.63
N ASP A 261 -19.36 0.74 1.50
CA ASP A 261 -20.39 1.55 0.84
C ASP A 261 -20.10 1.74 -0.65
N ALA A 262 -18.84 1.52 -1.06
CA ALA A 262 -18.35 1.70 -2.42
C ALA A 262 -18.81 3.04 -3.05
N PRO A 263 -18.57 4.19 -2.39
CA PRO A 263 -19.09 5.48 -2.83
C PRO A 263 -18.54 5.87 -4.21
N LEU A 264 -19.27 6.77 -4.86
CA LEU A 264 -18.72 7.52 -5.99
C LEU A 264 -17.77 8.58 -5.47
N LEU A 265 -16.68 8.78 -6.18
CA LEU A 265 -15.60 9.68 -5.80
C LEU A 265 -15.35 10.72 -6.88
N ASP A 266 -14.89 11.90 -6.51
CA ASP A 266 -14.14 12.77 -7.41
C ASP A 266 -12.68 12.31 -7.52
N LYS A 267 -11.90 12.98 -8.38
CA LYS A 267 -10.49 12.70 -8.59
C LYS A 267 -9.60 12.95 -7.35
N ASP A 268 -10.11 13.68 -6.37
CA ASP A 268 -9.43 14.08 -5.15
C ASP A 268 -9.87 13.20 -3.96
N ALA A 269 -10.53 12.06 -4.25
CA ALA A 269 -11.03 11.07 -3.30
C ALA A 269 -12.13 11.59 -2.35
N ASN A 270 -12.84 12.66 -2.72
CA ASN A 270 -14.04 13.09 -2.01
C ASN A 270 -15.24 12.27 -2.47
N GLU A 271 -16.03 11.82 -1.51
CA GLU A 271 -17.29 11.15 -1.76
C GLU A 271 -18.32 12.11 -2.36
N LEU A 272 -18.94 11.67 -3.44
CA LEU A 272 -19.97 12.37 -4.17
C LEU A 272 -21.34 11.90 -3.71
N ASP A 273 -22.27 12.84 -3.58
CA ASP A 273 -23.69 12.53 -3.46
C ASP A 273 -24.17 11.93 -4.79
N PRO A 274 -24.54 10.64 -4.85
CA PRO A 274 -24.93 10.00 -6.10
C PRO A 274 -26.12 10.71 -6.76
N ASP A 275 -27.04 11.29 -6.00
CA ASP A 275 -28.21 11.96 -6.57
C ASP A 275 -27.87 13.29 -7.27
N GLN A 276 -26.67 13.82 -7.00
CA GLN A 276 -26.17 15.05 -7.62
C GLN A 276 -25.29 14.79 -8.85
N VAL A 277 -24.80 13.57 -9.04
CA VAL A 277 -23.99 13.17 -10.20
C VAL A 277 -24.89 12.99 -11.43
N LYS A 278 -24.63 13.77 -12.48
CA LYS A 278 -25.39 13.78 -13.73
C LYS A 278 -24.61 13.13 -14.87
N ALA A 279 -25.34 12.85 -15.95
CA ALA A 279 -24.72 12.32 -17.16
C ALA A 279 -23.68 13.30 -17.71
N GLY A 280 -22.44 12.82 -17.86
CA GLY A 280 -21.29 13.60 -18.30
C GLY A 280 -20.43 14.19 -17.17
N ASP A 281 -20.84 14.05 -15.91
CA ASP A 281 -19.99 14.41 -14.77
C ASP A 281 -18.88 13.37 -14.59
N GLU A 282 -17.69 13.81 -14.18
CA GLU A 282 -16.58 12.92 -13.82
C GLU A 282 -16.83 12.31 -12.44
N ALA A 283 -16.93 10.99 -12.39
CA ALA A 283 -17.04 10.22 -11.15
C ALA A 283 -16.23 8.94 -11.24
N TYR A 284 -15.75 8.46 -10.09
CA TYR A 284 -14.90 7.29 -9.98
C TYR A 284 -15.43 6.34 -8.91
N THR A 285 -15.04 5.07 -8.97
CA THR A 285 -15.26 4.11 -7.90
C THR A 285 -14.06 3.17 -7.77
N VAL A 286 -13.80 2.65 -6.57
CA VAL A 286 -12.70 1.73 -6.35
C VAL A 286 -13.22 0.30 -6.37
N ILE A 287 -12.58 -0.53 -7.19
CA ILE A 287 -12.80 -1.98 -7.20
C ILE A 287 -11.59 -2.60 -6.53
N SER A 288 -11.76 -3.09 -5.31
CA SER A 288 -10.68 -3.70 -4.54
C SER A 288 -11.22 -4.88 -3.74
N ALA A 289 -10.39 -5.88 -3.54
CA ALA A 289 -10.69 -6.97 -2.61
C ALA A 289 -10.34 -6.64 -1.15
N THR A 290 -9.77 -5.45 -0.92
CA THR A 290 -9.33 -4.95 0.39
C THR A 290 -9.71 -3.48 0.57
N GLY A 291 -9.65 -3.04 1.83
CA GLY A 291 -10.11 -1.72 2.22
C GLY A 291 -9.33 -0.57 1.58
N TYR A 292 -10.03 0.53 1.33
CA TYR A 292 -9.47 1.81 0.92
C TYR A 292 -10.17 2.95 1.67
N GLY A 293 -9.45 4.06 1.85
CA GLY A 293 -9.97 5.25 2.53
C GLY A 293 -10.36 6.34 1.53
N THR A 294 -11.28 7.20 1.97
CA THR A 294 -11.66 8.45 1.28
C THR A 294 -11.36 9.64 2.21
N VAL A 295 -11.63 10.86 1.75
CA VAL A 295 -11.51 12.06 2.62
C VAL A 295 -12.53 12.02 3.76
N GLN A 296 -13.75 11.56 3.48
CA GLN A 296 -14.88 11.53 4.44
C GLN A 296 -14.82 10.31 5.35
N HIS A 297 -14.35 9.18 4.82
CA HIS A 297 -14.19 7.92 5.53
C HIS A 297 -12.74 7.43 5.41
N PRO A 298 -11.79 8.07 6.13
CA PRO A 298 -10.39 7.70 6.07
C PRO A 298 -10.13 6.34 6.71
N CYS A 299 -9.06 5.67 6.27
CA CYS A 299 -8.55 4.51 6.98
C CYS A 299 -8.03 4.88 8.37
N ARG A 300 -8.03 3.89 9.27
CA ARG A 300 -7.40 3.96 10.59
C ARG A 300 -6.61 2.70 10.88
N THR A 301 -5.48 2.82 11.57
CA THR A 301 -4.76 1.64 12.07
C THR A 301 -5.51 1.04 13.25
N VAL A 302 -5.71 -0.28 13.23
CA VAL A 302 -6.42 -1.01 14.29
C VAL A 302 -5.49 -1.92 15.07
N GLU A 303 -4.39 -2.37 14.44
CA GLU A 303 -3.43 -3.27 15.07
C GLU A 303 -2.05 -3.09 14.44
N VAL A 304 -1.00 -3.19 15.27
CA VAL A 304 0.39 -3.30 14.83
C VAL A 304 1.00 -4.55 15.46
N VAL A 305 1.27 -5.56 14.63
CA VAL A 305 1.87 -6.83 15.04
C VAL A 305 3.31 -6.88 14.59
N VAL A 306 4.21 -7.23 15.50
CA VAL A 306 5.67 -7.15 15.31
C VAL A 306 6.35 -8.50 15.50
N GLY A 307 7.61 -8.59 15.08
CA GLY A 307 8.45 -9.76 15.35
C GLY A 307 8.03 -11.03 14.59
N GLY A 308 7.42 -10.89 13.41
CA GLY A 308 6.96 -12.02 12.59
C GLY A 308 5.68 -12.70 13.08
N GLN A 309 5.03 -12.16 14.12
CA GLN A 309 3.72 -12.62 14.57
C GLN A 309 2.64 -12.35 13.51
N LYS A 310 1.50 -13.05 13.63
CA LYS A 310 0.37 -12.92 12.72
C LYS A 310 -0.72 -12.03 13.30
N PRO A 311 -1.42 -11.24 12.46
CA PRO A 311 -2.55 -10.41 12.86
C PRO A 311 -3.69 -11.19 13.54
N PHE A 312 -4.49 -10.52 14.37
CA PHE A 312 -5.63 -11.12 15.08
C PHE A 312 -6.61 -11.87 14.16
N TRP A 313 -6.78 -11.40 12.92
CA TRP A 313 -7.73 -11.97 11.96
C TRP A 313 -7.19 -13.20 11.25
N SER A 314 -5.88 -13.50 11.37
CA SER A 314 -5.26 -14.60 10.65
C SER A 314 -5.66 -15.94 11.25
N LEU A 315 -6.21 -16.83 10.42
CA LEU A 315 -6.54 -18.22 10.82
C LEU A 315 -5.36 -19.19 10.65
N ARG A 316 -4.18 -18.69 10.28
CA ARG A 316 -3.02 -19.55 10.09
C ARG A 316 -2.44 -19.89 11.47
N ASN A 317 -2.47 -21.19 11.80
CA ASN A 317 -2.15 -21.86 13.07
C ASN A 317 -3.36 -22.32 13.91
N THR A 318 -4.61 -22.20 13.43
CA THR A 318 -5.77 -22.85 14.07
C THR A 318 -6.11 -24.24 13.51
N GLN A 319 -5.20 -24.87 12.75
CA GLN A 319 -5.30 -26.27 12.29
C GLN A 319 -4.01 -27.02 12.60
#